data_AF-A0A7X7I8T9-F1
#
_entry.id   AF-A0A7X7I8T9-F1
#
_cell.length_a   1.000
_cell.length_b   1.000
_cell.length_c   1.000
_cell.angle_alpha   90.00
_cell.angle_beta   90.00
_cell.angle_gamma   90.00
#
_symmetry.space_group_name_H-M   'P 1'
#
loop_
_entity.id
_entity.type
_entity.pdbx_description
1 polymer ?
#
loop_
_entity_poly.entity_id
_entity_poly.type
_entity_poly.pdbx_seq_one_letter_code
_entity_poly.pdbx_strand_id
1 'polypeptide(L)' 'ENHYNISVEGGYHDLAEFFAFLANFTLIINLSSVKIATHSGLERGITQDMLDGSPVMTIESSFEMTTFSSKK' A
#
# COMPACT_ATOMS: atom_id res chain seq x y z
N GLU A 1 -3.34 -16.62 -15.48
CA GLU A 1 -3.68 -15.72 -14.37
C GLU A 1 -2.56 -15.83 -13.35
N ASN A 2 -2.08 -14.72 -12.80
CA ASN A 2 -1.03 -14.73 -11.77
C ASN A 2 -1.55 -14.03 -10.54
N HIS A 3 -1.28 -14.61 -9.37
CA HIS A 3 -1.73 -14.11 -8.07
C HIS A 3 -0.53 -13.66 -7.24
N TYR A 4 -0.68 -12.53 -6.57
CA TYR A 4 0.35 -11.92 -5.73
C TYR A 4 -0.29 -11.50 -4.41
N ASN A 5 0.38 -11.80 -3.30
CA ASN A 5 0.01 -11.27 -1.99
C ASN A 5 0.98 -10.13 -1.69
N ILE A 6 0.44 -8.91 -1.56
CA ILE A 6 1.23 -7.69 -1.42
C ILE A 6 0.97 -7.13 -0.02
N SER A 7 2.04 -6.75 0.69
CA SER A 7 1.96 -5.88 1.87
C SER A 7 2.90 -4.70 1.66
N VAL A 8 2.38 -3.49 1.86
CA VAL A 8 3.10 -2.23 1.70
C VAL A 8 2.84 -1.32 2.90
N GLU A 9 3.86 -0.56 3.29
CA GLU A 9 3.80 0.39 4.38
C GLU A 9 4.07 1.80 3.86
N GLY A 10 3.36 2.79 4.38
CA GLY A 10 3.55 4.18 3.98
C GLY A 10 2.60 5.12 4.71
N GLY A 11 2.67 6.42 4.38
CA GLY A 11 1.64 7.37 4.81
C GLY A 11 0.31 7.06 4.13
N TYR A 12 -0.79 7.49 4.75
CA TYR A 12 -2.12 7.34 4.14
C TYR A 12 -2.20 7.95 2.74
N HIS A 13 -1.56 9.11 2.54
CA HIS A 13 -1.53 9.79 1.26
C HIS A 13 -0.71 9.01 0.21
N ASP A 14 0.48 8.54 0.58
CA ASP A 14 1.33 7.75 -0.32
C ASP A 14 0.66 6.46 -0.76
N LEU A 15 -0.05 5.79 0.16
CA LEU A 15 -0.84 4.60 -0.16
C LEU A 15 -1.99 4.94 -1.12
N ALA A 16 -2.65 6.08 -0.96
CA ALA A 16 -3.70 6.52 -1.88
C ALA A 16 -3.14 6.76 -3.29
N GLU A 17 -1.98 7.40 -3.40
CA GLU A 17 -1.29 7.57 -4.70
C GLU A 17 -0.91 6.23 -5.31
N PHE A 18 -0.41 5.29 -4.51
CA PHE A 18 -0.09 3.94 -4.97
C PHE A 18 -1.31 3.18 -5.49
N PHE A 19 -2.45 3.23 -4.79
CA PHE A 19 -3.69 2.64 -5.28
C PHE A 19 -4.21 3.33 -6.55
N ALA A 20 -4.07 4.65 -6.64
CA ALA A 20 -4.42 5.38 -7.86
C ALA A 20 -3.53 4.97 -9.04
N PHE A 21 -2.24 4.74 -8.81
CA PHE A 21 -1.33 4.19 -9.82
C PHE A 21 -1.77 2.79 -10.28
N LEU A 22 -2.06 1.89 -9.34
CA LEU A 22 -2.56 0.54 -9.66
C LEU A 22 -3.87 0.58 -10.47
N ALA A 23 -4.80 1.46 -10.11
CA ALA A 23 -6.06 1.64 -10.85
C ALA A 23 -5.86 2.14 -12.29
N ASN A 24 -4.73 2.79 -12.58
CA ASN A 24 -4.36 3.29 -13.91
C ASN A 24 -3.30 2.40 -14.60
N PHE A 25 -3.09 1.18 -14.11
CA PHE A 25 -2.07 0.30 -14.66
C PHE A 25 -2.48 -0.25 -16.04
N THR A 26 -1.51 -0.39 -16.96
CA THR A 26 -1.76 -0.80 -18.35
C THR A 26 -2.30 -2.24 -18.47
N LEU A 27 -2.03 -3.09 -17.48
CA LEU A 27 -2.52 -4.47 -17.45
C LEU A 27 -3.86 -4.55 -16.70
N ILE A 28 -4.72 -5.48 -17.11
CA ILE A 28 -5.92 -5.80 -16.33
C ILE A 28 -5.46 -6.44 -15.02
N ILE A 29 -5.72 -5.73 -13.92
CA ILE A 29 -5.47 -6.20 -12.57
C ILE A 29 -6.77 -6.21 -11.76
N ASN A 30 -6.86 -7.11 -10.80
CA ASN A 30 -7.92 -7.14 -9.81
C ASN A 30 -7.29 -7.11 -8.41
N LEU A 31 -7.82 -6.27 -7.52
CA LEU A 31 -7.40 -6.19 -6.14
C LEU A 31 -8.52 -6.76 -5.26
N SER A 32 -8.20 -7.77 -4.45
CA SER A 32 -9.12 -8.40 -3.51
C SER A 32 -8.55 -8.42 -2.10
N SER A 33 -9.44 -8.66 -1.13
CA SER A 33 -9.04 -8.87 0.26
C SER A 33 -8.22 -7.70 0.84
N VAL A 34 -8.50 -6.47 0.39
CA VAL A 34 -7.78 -5.27 0.83
C VAL A 34 -8.02 -5.03 2.32
N LYS A 35 -6.93 -5.02 3.08
CA LYS A 35 -6.90 -4.68 4.49
C LYS A 35 -5.97 -3.51 4.69
N ILE A 36 -6.42 -2.53 5.46
CA ILE A 36 -5.66 -1.36 5.85
C ILE A 36 -5.65 -1.33 7.38
N ALA A 37 -4.46 -1.25 7.96
CA ALA A 37 -4.27 -1.21 9.41
C ALA A 37 -3.20 -0.19 9.75
N THR A 38 -3.33 0.47 10.89
CA THR A 38 -2.23 1.27 11.45
C THR A 38 -1.10 0.34 11.87
N HIS A 39 0.11 0.58 11.41
CA HIS A 39 1.27 -0.20 11.86
C HIS A 39 1.69 0.32 13.24
N SER A 40 1.16 -0.28 14.30
CA SER A 40 1.38 0.10 15.70
C SER A 40 2.76 -0.30 16.25
N GLY A 41 3.80 -0.31 15.40
CA GLY A 41 5.15 -0.75 15.72
C GLY A 41 6.24 0.33 15.68
N LEU A 42 5.91 1.60 15.39
CA LEU A 42 6.92 2.63 15.20
C LEU A 42 7.37 3.32 16.52
N GLU A 43 8.21 2.63 17.27
CA GLU A 43 9.32 3.25 18.04
C GLU A 43 10.59 3.42 17.19
N ARG A 44 10.54 3.17 15.87
CA ARG A 44 11.74 3.21 15.01
C ARG A 44 11.58 4.13 13.81
N GLY A 45 12.04 5.36 14.01
CA GLY A 45 12.30 6.29 12.92
C GLY A 45 11.93 7.72 13.24
N ILE A 46 12.53 8.30 14.29
CA ILE A 46 12.53 9.75 14.51
C ILE A 46 13.46 10.37 13.46
N THR A 47 13.11 10.30 12.19
CA THR A 47 13.69 11.14 11.15
C THR A 47 13.08 12.52 11.34
N GLN A 48 13.81 13.38 12.05
CA GLN A 48 13.91 14.85 12.03
C GLN A 48 12.68 15.77 11.82
N ASP A 49 11.56 15.29 11.28
CA ASP A 49 10.28 15.99 11.09
C ASP A 49 9.40 16.00 12.35
N MET A 50 9.76 15.26 13.40
CA MET A 50 9.01 15.28 14.68
C MET A 50 9.24 16.56 15.52
N LEU A 51 10.00 17.53 15.03
CA LEU A 51 10.26 18.79 15.74
C LEU A 51 9.06 19.75 15.74
N ASP A 52 8.07 19.58 14.86
CA ASP A 52 6.93 20.50 14.70
C ASP A 52 5.53 19.85 14.78
N GLY A 53 5.41 18.75 15.54
CA GLY A 53 4.12 18.32 16.07
C GLY A 53 3.30 17.41 15.16
N SER A 54 3.19 16.17 15.62
CA SER A 54 2.29 15.06 15.24
C SER A 54 3.09 13.85 14.72
N PRO A 55 2.96 12.66 15.34
CA PRO A 55 3.60 11.46 14.83
C PRO A 55 3.03 11.13 13.45
N VAL A 56 3.91 10.95 12.47
CA VAL A 56 3.53 10.44 11.14
C VAL A 56 3.07 9.00 11.34
N MET A 57 1.75 8.77 11.22
CA MET A 57 1.18 7.44 11.34
C MET A 57 1.51 6.62 10.10
N THR A 58 2.38 5.64 10.25
CA THR A 58 2.62 4.62 9.22
C THR A 58 1.42 3.69 9.16
N ILE A 59 0.87 3.53 7.96
CA ILE A 59 -0.23 2.62 7.64
C ILE A 59 0.35 1.44 6.87
N GLU A 60 -0.07 0.24 7.23
CA GLU A 60 0.18 -0.98 6.48
C GLU A 60 -1.06 -1.33 5.66
N SER A 61 -0.89 -1.57 4.37
CA SER A 61 -1.93 -2.11 3.50
C SER A 61 -1.50 -3.47 2.94
N SER A 62 -2.35 -4.46 3.14
CA SER A 62 -2.19 -5.80 2.58
C SER A 62 -3.37 -6.15 1.68
N PHE A 63 -3.09 -6.75 0.53
CA PHE A 63 -4.10 -7.14 -0.44
C PHE A 63 -3.61 -8.24 -1.36
N GLU A 64 -4.55 -8.93 -1.99
CA GLU A 64 -4.28 -9.88 -3.06
C GLU A 64 -4.44 -9.17 -4.40
N MET A 65 -3.44 -9.31 -5.28
CA MET A 65 -3.48 -8.79 -6.64
C MET A 65 -3.45 -9.93 -7.64
N THR A 66 -4.44 -9.94 -8.52
CA THR A 66 -4.51 -10.86 -9.65
C THR A 66 -4.22 -10.12 -10.94
N THR A 67 -3.39 -10.69 -11.81
CA THR A 67 -3.13 -10.19 -13.17
C THR A 67 -3.57 -11.19 -14.22
N PHE A 68 -4.11 -10.67 -15.33
CA PHE A 68 -4.55 -11.48 -16.46
C PHE A 68 -3.58 -11.31 -17.63
N SER A 69 -3.06 -12.42 -18.16
CA SER A 69 -2.30 -12.42 -19.40
C SER A 69 -3.22 -12.80 -20.55
N SER A 70 -3.14 -12.07 -21.67
CA SER A 70 -3.95 -12.31 -22.87
C SER A 70 -3.62 -13.62 -23.61
N LYS A 71 -2.71 -14.45 -23.09
CA LYS A 71 -2.45 -15.78 -23.62
C LYS A 71 -3.53 -16.75 -23.14
N LYS A 72 -4.66 -16.73 -23.84
CA LYS A 72 -5.60 -17.84 -23.92
C LYS A 72 -5.71 -18.25 -25.38
#